data_AF-A0A8X8CPM1-F1
#
_entry.id   AF-A0A8X8CPM1-F1
#
_cell.length_a   1.000
_cell.length_b   1.000
_cell.length_c   1.000
_cell.angle_alpha   90.00
_cell.angle_beta   90.00
_cell.angle_gamma   90.00
#
_symmetry.space_group_name_H-M   'P 1'
#
loop_
_entity.id
_entity.type
_entity.pdbx_description
1 polymer ?
#
loop_
_entity_poly.entity_id
_entity_poly.type
_entity_poly.pdbx_seq_one_letter_code
_entity_poly.pdbx_strand_id
1 'polypeptide(L)'
;METSYGLIAASDAAVPGVTAKNASFSKDNTPDPAKIKGKIVLCITEVLIDDPRKKAVAVQLGGGQPTYCPKQTKPSYDFNYPSIGVSNMNGSISVYRTVTYYGIGQTVSVAKVNYPSGVQVTVTPATLKFTKTGEKLSFKIDFKPLKTSDGNFVFGALTWSNGIHKVRSPIALNVLSL
;
A
#
# COMPACT_ATOMS: atom_id res chain seq x y z
N MET A 1 -5.01 27.22 4.73
CA MET A 1 -6.30 26.57 5.06
C MET A 1 -6.37 25.29 4.24
N GLU A 2 -6.59 24.15 4.88
CA GLU A 2 -6.88 22.92 4.15
C GLU A 2 -8.31 23.00 3.61
N THR A 3 -8.47 22.93 2.29
CA THR A 3 -9.78 22.84 1.65
C THR A 3 -10.36 21.46 1.92
N SER A 4 -11.55 21.39 2.51
CA SER A 4 -12.29 20.14 2.70
C SER A 4 -13.51 20.09 1.78
N TYR A 5 -13.84 18.89 1.31
CA TYR A 5 -15.02 18.64 0.48
C TYR A 5 -15.93 17.64 1.20
N GLY A 6 -17.24 17.87 1.15
CA GLY A 6 -18.20 16.90 1.68
C GLY A 6 -18.23 15.61 0.85
N LEU A 7 -18.61 14.49 1.44
CA LEU A 7 -18.82 13.22 0.73
C LEU A 7 -20.28 13.08 0.29
N ILE A 8 -20.52 12.41 -0.83
CA ILE A 8 -21.85 11.95 -1.26
C ILE A 8 -21.74 10.56 -1.88
N ALA A 9 -22.62 9.64 -1.47
CA ALA A 9 -22.70 8.35 -2.16
C ALA A 9 -23.36 8.54 -3.53
N ALA A 10 -22.81 7.90 -4.57
CA ALA A 10 -23.36 8.04 -5.91
C ALA A 10 -24.82 7.53 -6.00
N SER A 11 -25.22 6.60 -5.12
CA SER A 11 -26.62 6.17 -4.95
C SER A 11 -27.58 7.30 -4.59
N ASP A 12 -27.11 8.28 -3.81
CA ASP A 12 -27.91 9.40 -3.33
C ASP A 12 -27.91 10.57 -4.33
N ALA A 13 -26.95 10.51 -5.26
CA ALA A 13 -26.78 11.45 -6.35
C ALA A 13 -27.44 10.99 -7.66
N ALA A 14 -28.35 10.01 -7.66
CA ALA A 14 -28.99 9.56 -8.90
C ALA A 14 -29.76 10.70 -9.59
N VAL A 15 -29.62 10.79 -10.92
CA VAL A 15 -30.50 11.58 -11.78
C VAL A 15 -31.93 11.04 -11.74
N PRO A 16 -32.96 11.88 -11.99
CA PRO A 16 -34.34 11.41 -12.08
C PRO A 16 -34.51 10.24 -13.06
N GLY A 17 -35.19 9.18 -12.63
CA GLY A 17 -35.43 7.98 -13.45
C GLY A 17 -34.31 6.93 -13.42
N VAL A 18 -33.17 7.19 -12.77
CA VAL A 18 -32.11 6.20 -12.56
C VAL A 18 -32.23 5.57 -11.18
N THR A 19 -32.05 4.26 -11.10
CA THR A 19 -32.07 3.53 -9.82
C THR A 19 -30.84 3.86 -8.98
N ALA A 20 -31.00 3.92 -7.66
CA ALA A 20 -29.89 4.11 -6.72
C ALA A 20 -28.77 3.08 -6.93
N LYS A 21 -29.12 1.83 -7.29
CA LYS A 21 -28.16 0.78 -7.63
C LYS A 21 -27.31 1.15 -8.85
N ASN A 22 -27.93 1.57 -9.95
CA ASN A 22 -27.18 1.96 -11.15
C ASN A 22 -26.30 3.19 -10.91
N ALA A 23 -26.81 4.16 -10.15
CA ALA A 23 -26.05 5.35 -9.77
C ALA A 23 -24.89 5.03 -8.82
N SER A 24 -25.02 4.06 -7.91
CA SER A 24 -23.95 3.65 -6.98
C SER A 24 -22.67 3.23 -7.70
N PHE A 25 -22.79 2.70 -8.92
CA PHE A 25 -21.65 2.27 -9.73
C PHE A 25 -21.02 3.38 -10.56
N SER A 26 -21.61 4.59 -10.57
CA SER A 26 -21.25 5.72 -11.42
C SER A 26 -21.11 5.32 -12.89
N LYS A 27 -22.16 4.70 -13.42
CA LYS A 27 -22.30 4.44 -14.86
C LYS A 27 -22.51 5.75 -15.61
N ASP A 28 -22.32 5.74 -16.92
CA ASP A 28 -22.48 6.93 -17.76
C ASP A 28 -23.85 7.58 -17.55
N ASN A 29 -23.86 8.91 -17.41
CA ASN A 29 -25.05 9.73 -17.21
C ASN A 29 -25.90 9.38 -15.97
N THR A 30 -25.32 8.78 -14.93
CA THR A 30 -26.06 8.42 -13.70
C THR A 30 -25.98 9.44 -12.55
N PRO A 31 -24.85 10.12 -12.29
CA PRO A 31 -24.79 11.10 -11.20
C PRO A 31 -25.36 12.45 -11.63
N ASP A 32 -26.21 13.04 -10.80
CA ASP A 32 -26.82 14.35 -10.95
C ASP A 32 -25.78 15.46 -10.67
N PRO A 33 -25.44 16.29 -11.67
CA PRO A 33 -24.47 17.38 -11.52
C PRO A 33 -24.77 18.33 -10.37
N ALA A 34 -26.05 18.60 -10.09
CA ALA A 34 -26.46 19.53 -9.05
C ALA A 34 -26.15 18.97 -7.65
N LYS A 35 -26.27 17.65 -7.47
CA LYS A 35 -26.06 16.98 -6.17
C LYS A 35 -24.59 16.75 -5.87
N ILE A 36 -23.76 16.55 -6.88
CA ILE A 36 -22.33 16.23 -6.71
C ILE A 36 -21.42 17.46 -6.66
N LYS A 37 -21.90 18.64 -7.04
CA LYS A 37 -21.11 19.88 -7.07
C LYS A 37 -20.49 20.18 -5.70
N GLY A 38 -19.17 20.35 -5.68
CA GLY A 38 -18.41 20.66 -4.45
C GLY A 38 -18.28 19.49 -3.48
N LYS A 39 -18.57 18.25 -3.91
CA LYS A 39 -18.47 17.04 -3.10
C LYS A 39 -17.56 16.01 -3.76
N ILE A 40 -16.99 15.13 -2.94
CA ILE A 40 -16.32 13.91 -3.37
C ILE A 40 -17.39 12.82 -3.51
N VAL A 41 -17.51 12.27 -4.72
CA VAL A 41 -18.50 11.23 -5.04
C VAL A 41 -17.92 9.85 -4.73
N LEU A 42 -18.60 9.08 -3.88
CA LEU A 42 -18.23 7.71 -3.55
C LEU A 42 -18.96 6.74 -4.50
N CYS A 43 -18.17 6.10 -5.37
CA CYS A 43 -18.62 5.07 -6.29
C CYS A 43 -18.24 3.69 -5.74
N ILE A 44 -19.15 2.72 -5.80
CA ILE A 44 -18.84 1.32 -5.43
C ILE A 44 -18.49 0.49 -6.67
N THR A 45 -17.77 -0.61 -6.47
CA THR A 45 -17.46 -1.58 -7.54
C THR A 45 -18.65 -2.52 -7.75
N GLU A 46 -19.06 -2.71 -9.01
CA GLU A 46 -20.09 -3.68 -9.40
C GLU A 46 -19.48 -5.08 -9.49
N VAL A 47 -18.30 -5.19 -10.10
CA VAL A 47 -17.51 -6.42 -10.19
C VAL A 47 -16.02 -6.14 -9.91
N LEU A 48 -15.25 -7.19 -9.60
CA LEU A 48 -13.82 -7.10 -9.25
C LEU A 48 -12.93 -6.58 -10.39
N ILE A 49 -13.42 -6.61 -11.63
CA ILE A 49 -12.71 -6.18 -12.84
C ILE A 49 -13.17 -4.80 -13.35
N ASP A 50 -13.95 -4.06 -12.55
CA ASP A 50 -14.37 -2.71 -12.89
C ASP A 50 -13.17 -1.81 -13.17
N ASP A 51 -13.23 -1.01 -14.24
CA ASP A 51 -12.24 0.01 -14.53
C ASP A 51 -12.57 1.29 -13.74
N PRO A 52 -11.77 1.65 -12.71
CA PRO A 52 -12.03 2.86 -11.93
C PRO A 52 -11.91 4.13 -12.78
N ARG A 53 -11.17 4.09 -13.89
CA ARG A 53 -11.01 5.24 -14.81
C ARG A 53 -12.33 5.56 -15.51
N LYS A 54 -13.09 4.54 -15.93
CA LYS A 54 -14.42 4.74 -16.53
C LYS A 54 -15.38 5.40 -15.54
N LYS A 55 -15.37 4.98 -14.27
CA LYS A 55 -16.18 5.61 -13.21
C LYS A 55 -15.78 7.07 -12.98
N ALA A 56 -14.48 7.36 -12.99
CA ALA A 56 -13.98 8.74 -12.85
C ALA A 56 -14.42 9.63 -14.02
N VAL A 57 -14.41 9.10 -15.26
CA VAL A 57 -14.92 9.80 -16.45
C VAL A 57 -16.41 10.07 -16.34
N ALA A 58 -17.22 9.12 -15.87
CA ALA A 58 -18.66 9.35 -15.67
C ALA A 58 -18.94 10.47 -14.65
N VAL A 59 -18.18 10.52 -13.54
CA VAL A 59 -18.26 11.62 -12.56
C VAL A 59 -17.81 12.94 -13.19
N GLN A 60 -16.77 12.93 -14.05
CA GLN A 60 -16.32 14.11 -14.77
C GLN A 60 -17.37 14.63 -15.76
N LEU A 61 -18.05 13.75 -16.50
CA LEU A 61 -19.18 14.11 -17.38
C LEU A 61 -20.36 14.70 -16.59
N GLY A 62 -20.56 14.24 -15.35
CA GLY A 62 -21.49 14.85 -14.39
C GLY A 62 -21.05 16.21 -13.82
N GLY A 63 -19.94 16.79 -14.29
CA GLY A 63 -19.42 18.08 -13.82
C GLY A 63 -18.43 17.99 -12.65
N GLY A 64 -18.02 16.77 -12.26
CA GLY A 64 -16.93 16.56 -11.32
C GLY A 64 -15.57 16.98 -11.90
N GLN A 65 -14.63 17.32 -11.03
CA GLN A 65 -13.26 17.66 -11.42
C GLN A 65 -12.34 16.46 -11.18
N PRO A 66 -11.64 15.94 -12.20
CA PRO A 66 -10.73 14.81 -12.02
C PRO A 66 -9.54 15.25 -11.18
N THR A 67 -9.26 14.50 -10.12
CA THR A 67 -8.01 14.61 -9.36
C THR A 67 -7.09 13.49 -9.81
N TYR A 68 -5.91 13.86 -10.31
CA TYR A 68 -4.90 12.90 -10.74
C TYR A 68 -3.94 12.62 -9.60
N CYS A 69 -3.72 11.34 -9.30
CA CYS A 69 -2.66 10.95 -8.39
C CYS A 69 -1.29 11.38 -8.97
N PRO A 70 -0.37 11.89 -8.15
CA PRO A 70 0.99 12.19 -8.60
C PRO A 70 1.63 10.99 -9.28
N LYS A 71 2.35 11.21 -10.39
CA LYS A 71 3.03 10.13 -11.15
C LYS A 71 4.10 9.40 -10.33
N GLN A 72 4.67 10.04 -9.32
CA GLN A 72 5.65 9.42 -8.42
C GLN A 72 4.92 8.54 -7.40
N THR A 73 4.60 7.32 -7.82
CA THR A 73 4.08 6.29 -6.93
C THR A 73 5.25 5.51 -6.35
N LYS A 74 5.45 5.64 -5.05
CA LYS A 74 6.31 4.70 -4.32
C LYS A 74 5.63 3.33 -4.41
N PRO A 75 6.33 2.27 -4.83
CA PRO A 75 5.73 0.94 -4.91
C PRO A 75 5.22 0.53 -3.52
N SER A 76 4.08 -0.17 -3.49
CA SER A 76 3.40 -0.53 -2.23
C SER A 76 4.29 -1.31 -1.27
N TYR A 77 5.17 -2.16 -1.78
CA TYR A 77 6.14 -2.92 -1.00
C TYR A 77 7.17 -2.04 -0.26
N ASP A 78 7.36 -0.79 -0.69
CA ASP A 78 8.32 0.14 -0.10
C ASP A 78 7.66 1.16 0.86
N PHE A 79 6.37 1.03 1.14
CA PHE A 79 5.74 1.77 2.24
C PHE A 79 6.34 1.36 3.58
N ASN A 80 6.43 2.29 4.54
CA ASN A 80 6.94 2.00 5.87
C ASN A 80 5.92 1.20 6.71
N TYR A 81 5.67 -0.03 6.31
CA TYR A 81 4.67 -0.92 6.85
C TYR A 81 5.33 -2.09 7.60
N PRO A 82 4.73 -2.62 8.69
CA PRO A 82 5.32 -3.69 9.49
C PRO A 82 5.35 -5.07 8.80
N SER A 83 4.92 -5.16 7.54
CA SER A 83 5.06 -6.35 6.68
C SER A 83 5.68 -5.98 5.32
N ILE A 84 6.15 -7.00 4.61
CA ILE A 84 6.76 -6.86 3.28
C ILE A 84 6.05 -7.83 2.34
N GLY A 85 5.34 -7.31 1.35
CA GLY A 85 4.60 -8.09 0.36
C GLY A 85 4.94 -7.62 -1.05
N VAL A 86 5.43 -8.52 -1.90
CA VAL A 86 5.81 -8.22 -3.29
C VAL A 86 5.15 -9.24 -4.20
N SER A 87 4.15 -8.81 -4.98
CA SER A 87 3.32 -9.71 -5.80
C SER A 87 3.88 -10.00 -7.19
N ASN A 88 4.80 -9.18 -7.69
CA ASN A 88 5.38 -9.29 -9.04
C ASN A 88 6.89 -8.98 -8.98
N MET A 89 7.66 -9.78 -8.23
CA MET A 89 9.09 -9.56 -8.08
C MET A 89 9.81 -10.01 -9.37
N ASN A 90 10.24 -9.03 -10.17
CA ASN A 90 11.00 -9.24 -11.40
C ASN A 90 12.47 -8.88 -11.13
N GLY A 91 13.28 -9.89 -10.85
CA GLY A 91 14.66 -9.73 -10.44
C GLY A 91 14.84 -9.22 -9.01
N SER A 92 16.04 -8.70 -8.73
CA SER A 92 16.40 -8.20 -7.40
C SER A 92 15.70 -6.88 -7.07
N ILE A 93 15.26 -6.74 -5.82
CA ILE A 93 14.62 -5.52 -5.33
C ILE A 93 15.17 -5.10 -3.97
N SER A 94 15.11 -3.81 -3.68
CA SER A 94 15.44 -3.24 -2.38
C SER A 94 14.21 -2.61 -1.75
N VAL A 95 14.07 -2.79 -0.44
CA VAL A 95 12.99 -2.25 0.37
C VAL A 95 13.57 -1.47 1.54
N TYR A 96 13.00 -0.31 1.85
CA TYR A 96 13.45 0.59 2.91
C TYR A 96 12.41 0.65 4.01
N ARG A 97 12.89 0.60 5.25
CA ARG A 97 12.06 0.73 6.45
C ARG A 97 12.72 1.68 7.43
N THR A 98 11.89 2.37 8.19
CA THR A 98 12.30 3.24 9.29
C THR A 98 11.54 2.83 10.53
N VAL A 99 12.29 2.47 11.57
CA VAL A 99 11.72 2.12 12.88
C VAL A 99 12.01 3.23 13.88
N THR A 100 11.07 3.46 14.79
CA THR A 100 11.23 4.40 15.91
C THR A 100 11.34 3.58 17.20
N TYR A 101 12.33 3.86 18.02
CA TYR A 101 12.51 3.19 19.30
C TYR A 101 11.71 3.88 20.41
N TYR A 102 10.85 3.13 21.10
CA TYR A 102 10.03 3.64 22.20
C TYR A 102 10.37 3.01 23.57
N GLY A 103 11.47 2.28 23.68
CA GLY A 103 11.92 1.73 24.95
C GLY A 103 12.70 2.74 25.80
N ILE A 104 13.11 2.29 26.99
CA ILE A 104 13.88 3.08 27.96
C ILE A 104 15.37 2.79 27.79
N GLY A 105 16.21 3.82 27.88
CA GLY A 105 17.67 3.69 27.81
C GLY A 105 18.21 3.31 26.43
N GLN A 106 19.48 2.93 26.36
CA GLN A 106 20.13 2.52 25.12
C GLN A 106 19.85 1.05 24.81
N THR A 107 19.73 0.70 23.54
CA THR A 107 19.59 -0.70 23.13
C THR A 107 20.26 -0.98 21.79
N VAL A 108 20.75 -2.21 21.65
CA VAL A 108 21.25 -2.74 20.39
C VAL A 108 20.31 -3.85 19.94
N SER A 109 19.76 -3.74 18.74
CA SER A 109 18.88 -4.74 18.15
C SER A 109 19.54 -5.35 16.92
N VAL A 110 19.56 -6.69 16.84
CA VAL A 110 20.20 -7.44 15.77
C VAL A 110 19.14 -8.07 14.87
N ALA A 111 19.34 -7.98 13.56
CA ALA A 111 18.47 -8.59 12.56
C ALA A 111 18.67 -10.11 12.50
N LYS A 112 17.56 -10.85 12.47
CA LYS A 112 17.50 -12.28 12.17
C LYS A 112 16.50 -12.51 11.05
N VAL A 113 16.89 -13.24 10.03
CA VAL A 113 16.03 -13.51 8.87
C VAL A 113 15.68 -14.98 8.81
N ASN A 114 14.39 -15.27 8.71
CA ASN A 114 13.89 -16.52 8.16
C ASN A 114 13.69 -16.30 6.65
N TYR A 115 14.52 -16.96 5.84
CA TYR A 115 14.62 -16.72 4.41
C TYR A 115 13.40 -17.33 3.69
N PRO A 116 12.71 -16.56 2.82
CA PRO A 116 11.78 -17.14 1.88
C PRO A 116 12.49 -18.15 0.97
N SER A 117 11.83 -19.28 0.70
CA SER A 117 12.38 -20.31 -0.17
C SER A 117 12.83 -19.73 -1.52
N GLY A 118 14.06 -20.04 -1.93
CA GLY A 118 14.59 -19.58 -3.21
C GLY A 118 14.95 -18.09 -3.28
N VAL A 119 15.01 -17.37 -2.16
CA VAL A 119 15.38 -15.94 -2.14
C VAL A 119 16.45 -15.68 -1.08
N GLN A 120 17.56 -15.08 -1.50
CA GLN A 120 18.56 -14.54 -0.59
C GLN A 120 18.10 -13.17 -0.08
N VAL A 121 18.17 -12.97 1.23
CA VAL A 121 17.80 -11.73 1.91
C VAL A 121 19.01 -11.15 2.64
N THR A 122 19.29 -9.87 2.42
CA THR A 122 20.36 -9.13 3.09
C THR A 122 19.78 -7.88 3.76
N VAL A 123 20.16 -7.64 5.02
CA VAL A 123 19.70 -6.47 5.80
C VAL A 123 20.87 -5.57 6.13
N THR A 124 20.76 -4.29 5.78
CA THR A 124 21.83 -3.30 5.96
C THR A 124 21.30 -2.03 6.63
N PRO A 125 21.81 -1.64 7.80
CA PRO A 125 22.76 -2.39 8.63
C PRO A 125 22.10 -3.63 9.26
N ALA A 126 22.90 -4.65 9.62
CA ALA A 126 22.41 -5.84 10.33
C ALA A 126 22.13 -5.59 11.83
N THR A 127 22.53 -4.42 12.34
CA THR A 127 22.38 -4.01 13.73
C THR A 127 21.91 -2.58 13.81
N LEU A 128 20.90 -2.31 14.63
CA LEU A 128 20.40 -0.98 14.95
C LEU A 128 20.77 -0.63 16.39
N LYS A 129 21.44 0.51 16.58
CA LYS A 129 21.88 1.00 17.90
C LYS A 129 21.09 2.25 18.24
N PHE A 130 20.15 2.13 19.18
CA PHE A 130 19.36 3.26 19.66
C PHE A 130 19.97 3.78 20.97
N THR A 131 20.11 5.08 21.07
CA THR A 131 20.71 5.81 22.19
C THR A 131 19.67 6.45 23.10
N LYS A 132 18.47 6.73 22.57
CA LYS A 132 17.37 7.35 23.33
C LYS A 132 16.00 7.02 22.75
N THR A 133 14.97 7.14 23.58
CA THR A 133 13.56 7.05 23.18
C THR A 133 13.23 8.09 22.09
N GLY A 134 12.43 7.71 21.11
CA GLY A 134 12.03 8.52 19.96
C GLY A 134 13.02 8.53 18.80
N GLU A 135 14.20 7.92 18.95
CA GLU A 135 15.18 7.85 17.88
C GLU A 135 14.68 6.98 16.71
N LYS A 136 14.89 7.47 15.48
CA LYS A 136 14.50 6.80 14.24
C LYS A 136 15.73 6.33 13.51
N LEU A 137 15.74 5.06 13.13
CA LEU A 137 16.79 4.49 12.30
C LEU A 137 16.17 3.79 11.09
N SER A 138 16.83 3.96 9.94
CA SER A 138 16.44 3.35 8.68
C SER A 138 17.35 2.18 8.34
N PHE A 139 16.78 1.19 7.68
CA PHE A 139 17.51 0.04 7.16
C PHE A 139 16.96 -0.37 5.80
N LYS A 140 17.81 -1.02 5.02
CA LYS A 140 17.52 -1.57 3.70
C LYS A 140 17.46 -3.09 3.79
N ILE A 141 16.48 -3.68 3.10
CA ILE A 141 16.35 -5.12 2.88
C ILE A 141 16.52 -5.35 1.38
N ASP A 142 17.54 -6.08 1.00
CA ASP A 142 17.75 -6.53 -0.38
C ASP A 142 17.23 -7.95 -0.54
N PHE A 143 16.39 -8.16 -1.54
CA PHE A 143 15.89 -9.47 -1.95
C PHE A 143 16.54 -9.84 -3.28
N LYS A 144 17.35 -10.89 -3.28
CA LYS A 144 17.98 -11.45 -4.48
C LYS A 144 17.37 -12.83 -4.76
N PRO A 145 16.58 -12.98 -5.83
CA PRO A 145 15.97 -14.26 -6.17
C PRO A 145 17.06 -15.25 -6.64
N LEU A 146 16.94 -16.50 -6.20
CA LEU A 146 17.77 -17.63 -6.61
C LEU A 146 16.94 -18.67 -7.40
N LYS A 147 15.61 -18.64 -7.22
CA LYS A 147 14.64 -19.47 -7.94
C LYS A 147 13.33 -18.70 -8.11
N THR A 148 12.61 -18.94 -9.21
CA THR A 148 11.22 -18.51 -9.38
C THR A 148 10.30 -19.21 -8.38
N SER A 149 9.16 -18.59 -8.06
CA SER A 149 8.16 -19.17 -7.16
C SER A 149 7.02 -19.90 -7.90
N ASP A 150 7.15 -20.06 -9.22
CA ASP A 150 6.23 -20.82 -10.09
C ASP A 150 4.76 -20.38 -9.90
N GLY A 151 4.54 -19.07 -9.82
CA GLY A 151 3.22 -18.46 -9.63
C GLY A 151 2.72 -18.43 -8.18
N ASN A 152 3.41 -19.05 -7.23
CA ASN A 152 3.03 -19.08 -5.81
C ASN A 152 3.75 -17.98 -5.00
N PHE A 153 3.31 -17.79 -3.75
CA PHE A 153 4.05 -16.98 -2.78
C PHE A 153 5.00 -17.84 -1.95
N VAL A 154 6.22 -17.33 -1.73
CA VAL A 154 7.17 -17.84 -0.75
C VAL A 154 7.22 -16.93 0.46
N PHE A 155 7.40 -17.51 1.64
CA PHE A 155 7.21 -16.80 2.90
C PHE A 155 8.45 -16.85 3.78
N GLY A 156 8.70 -15.75 4.50
CA GLY A 156 9.78 -15.62 5.47
C GLY A 156 9.44 -14.55 6.50
N ALA A 157 10.46 -14.11 7.25
CA ALA A 157 10.30 -12.99 8.17
C ALA A 157 11.65 -12.35 8.53
N LEU A 158 11.63 -11.04 8.76
CA LEU A 158 12.69 -10.32 9.44
C LEU A 158 12.30 -10.13 10.90
N THR A 159 13.19 -10.47 11.83
CA THR A 159 13.01 -10.21 13.26
C THR A 159 14.17 -9.41 13.81
N TRP A 160 13.87 -8.25 14.39
CA TRP A 160 14.81 -7.48 15.20
C TRP A 160 14.74 -7.96 16.65
N SER A 161 15.90 -8.25 17.26
CA SER A 161 15.97 -8.73 18.64
C SER A 161 17.07 -8.04 19.43
N ASN A 162 16.72 -7.50 20.60
CA ASN A 162 17.68 -6.99 21.58
C ASN A 162 17.89 -7.94 22.78
N GLY A 163 17.40 -9.18 22.68
CA GLY A 163 17.44 -10.19 23.75
C GLY A 163 16.18 -10.19 24.63
N ILE A 164 15.49 -9.07 24.74
CA ILE A 164 14.25 -8.92 25.52
C ILE A 164 13.04 -8.82 24.58
N HIS A 165 13.06 -7.85 23.68
CA HIS A 165 12.02 -7.60 22.70
C HIS A 165 12.35 -8.29 21.38
N LYS A 166 11.32 -8.83 20.73
CA LYS A 166 11.38 -9.39 19.36
C LYS A 166 10.36 -8.67 18.49
N VAL A 167 10.82 -7.90 17.52
CA VAL A 167 9.99 -7.15 16.57
C VAL A 167 10.04 -7.88 15.23
N ARG A 168 8.95 -8.54 14.84
CA ARG A 168 8.88 -9.40 13.65
C ARG A 168 8.05 -8.78 12.55
N SER A 169 8.60 -8.76 11.34
CA SER A 169 7.93 -8.38 10.09
C SER A 169 7.82 -9.59 9.16
N PRO A 170 6.60 -10.05 8.80
CA PRO A 170 6.43 -11.12 7.83
C PRO A 170 6.79 -10.67 6.41
N ILE A 171 7.29 -11.61 5.62
CA ILE A 171 7.71 -11.41 4.22
C ILE A 171 6.92 -12.39 3.34
N ALA A 172 6.30 -11.90 2.28
CA ALA A 172 5.62 -12.70 1.25
C ALA A 172 6.05 -12.23 -0.14
N LEU A 173 6.65 -13.10 -0.93
CA LEU A 173 7.19 -12.77 -2.25
C LEU A 173 6.63 -13.71 -3.31
N ASN A 174 6.19 -13.16 -4.44
CA ASN A 174 5.93 -13.90 -5.66
C ASN A 174 7.03 -13.51 -6.67
N VAL A 175 7.89 -14.47 -7.02
CA VAL A 175 9.13 -14.29 -7.77
C VAL A 175 8.93 -14.79 -9.19
N LEU A 176 8.99 -13.86 -10.14
CA LEU A 176 8.73 -14.10 -11.56
C LEU A 176 10.01 -14.37 -12.35
N SER A 177 11.14 -13.82 -11.92
CA SER A 177 12.44 -13.92 -12.60
C SER A 177 13.61 -13.70 -11.62
N LEU A 178 14.83 -13.95 -12.11
CA LEU A 178 16.08 -13.83 -11.37
C LEU A 178 16.72 -12.44 -11.50
#